data_AF-A0A6V8CZX8-F1
#
_entry.id   AF-A0A6V8CZX8-F1
#
_cell.length_a   1.000
_cell.length_b   1.000
_cell.length_c   1.000
_cell.angle_alpha   90.00
_cell.angle_beta   90.00
_cell.angle_gamma   90.00
#
_symmetry.space_group_name_H-M   'P 1'
#
loop_
_entity.id
_entity.type
_entity.pdbx_description
1 polymer ?
#
loop_
_entity_poly.entity_id
_entity_poly.type
_entity_poly.pdbx_seq_one_letter_code
_entity_poly.pdbx_strand_id
1 'polypeptide(L)'
;EEITISEFIEGTQMEIIGLSEANDWDQRGLSMTLTGPVPITNAVTEESFNLFWDVFPIGVVFVAVGLFLFHCDLLQTGRIRFVQGIKVLAISGLPTLCSVFITMGIIGWTN
;
A
#
# COMPACT_ATOMS: atom_id res chain seq x y z
N GLU A 1 -26.04 18.63 6.60
CA GLU A 1 -25.00 17.84 5.93
C GLU A 1 -24.12 17.29 7.03
N GLU A 2 -23.97 15.97 7.10
CA GLU A 2 -23.19 15.32 8.16
C GLU A 2 -21.73 15.29 7.68
N ILE A 3 -20.90 16.13 8.29
CA ILE A 3 -19.49 16.27 7.93
C ILE A 3 -18.78 14.97 8.35
N THR A 4 -18.02 14.34 7.46
CA THR A 4 -17.24 13.16 7.84
C THR A 4 -16.07 13.57 8.73
N ILE A 5 -15.62 12.68 9.61
CA ILE A 5 -14.48 12.96 10.49
C ILE A 5 -13.21 13.24 9.67
N SER A 6 -13.05 12.56 8.53
CA SER A 6 -11.92 12.78 7.61
C SER A 6 -11.94 14.17 6.98
N GLU A 7 -13.09 14.61 6.49
CA GLU A 7 -13.28 15.95 5.90
C GLU A 7 -13.07 17.07 6.93
N PHE A 8 -13.51 16.84 8.17
CA PHE A 8 -13.24 17.77 9.28
C PHE A 8 -11.74 17.87 9.60
N ILE A 9 -11.04 16.73 9.62
CA ILE A 9 -9.58 16.67 9.85
C ILE A 9 -8.82 17.41 8.73
N GLU A 10 -9.18 17.15 7.48
CA GLU A 10 -8.57 17.77 6.31
C GLU A 10 -8.81 19.29 6.29
N GLY A 11 -10.06 19.72 6.55
CA GLY A 11 -10.40 21.14 6.66
C GLY A 11 -9.64 21.85 7.78
N THR A 12 -9.50 21.22 8.95
CA THR A 12 -8.74 21.79 10.07
C THR A 12 -7.25 21.90 9.72
N GLN A 13 -6.67 20.88 9.07
CA GLN A 13 -5.27 20.91 8.63
C GLN A 13 -5.04 22.01 7.57
N MET A 14 -5.99 22.23 6.66
CA MET A 14 -5.93 23.33 5.69
C MET A 14 -6.01 24.72 6.35
N GLU A 15 -6.83 24.88 7.40
CA GLU A 15 -6.89 26.13 8.16
C GLU A 15 -5.55 26.43 8.86
N ILE A 16 -4.90 25.40 9.42
CA ILE A 16 -3.56 25.51 10.02
C ILE A 16 -2.53 25.92 8.96
N ILE A 17 -2.59 25.35 7.75
CA ILE A 17 -1.70 25.72 6.64
C ILE A 17 -1.94 27.18 6.22
N GLY A 18 -3.20 27.61 6.11
CA GLY A 18 -3.55 29.00 5.79
C GLY A 18 -3.04 29.99 6.85
N LEU A 19 -3.12 29.62 8.13
CA LEU A 19 -2.53 30.41 9.23
C LEU A 19 -1.00 30.45 9.16
N SER A 20 -0.36 29.35 8.77
CA SER A 20 1.09 29.27 8.58
C SER A 20 1.56 30.24 7.50
N GLU A 21 0.88 30.25 6.36
CA GLU A 21 1.17 31.13 5.22
C GLU A 21 0.89 32.59 5.56
N ALA A 22 -0.24 32.89 6.21
CA ALA A 22 -0.61 34.26 6.59
C ALA A 22 0.33 34.90 7.62
N ASN A 23 1.08 34.10 8.39
CA ASN A 23 1.97 34.57 9.46
C ASN A 23 3.45 34.29 9.20
N ASP A 24 3.81 33.86 7.99
CA ASP A 24 5.19 33.52 7.57
C ASP A 24 5.89 32.57 8.55
N TRP A 25 5.18 31.55 9.04
CA TRP A 25 5.72 30.61 10.01
C TRP A 25 6.97 29.88 9.50
N ASP A 26 7.00 29.52 8.22
CA ASP A 26 8.16 28.89 7.57
C ASP A 26 9.42 29.77 7.64
N GLN A 27 9.28 31.09 7.47
CA GLN A 27 10.41 32.03 7.59
C GLN A 27 10.93 32.14 9.04
N ARG A 28 10.09 31.78 10.01
CA ARG A 28 10.40 31.75 11.43
C ARG A 28 10.83 30.36 11.92
N GLY A 29 10.86 29.37 11.04
CA GLY A 29 11.16 27.98 11.37
C GLY A 29 10.08 27.31 12.23
N LEU A 30 8.82 27.75 12.11
CA LEU A 30 7.67 27.21 12.82
C LEU A 30 6.84 26.34 11.89
N SER A 31 6.47 25.14 12.34
CA SER A 31 5.58 24.23 11.61
C SER A 31 4.62 23.57 12.61
N MET A 32 3.35 23.41 12.22
CA MET A 32 2.29 22.89 13.09
C MET A 32 1.47 21.84 12.33
N THR A 33 1.25 20.69 12.97
CA THR A 33 0.52 19.55 12.41
C THR A 33 -0.64 19.20 13.33
N LEU A 34 -1.78 18.82 12.78
CA LEU A 34 -2.92 18.35 13.54
C LEU A 34 -2.60 16.96 14.15
N THR A 35 -2.51 16.91 15.48
CA THR A 35 -2.22 15.66 16.21
C THR A 35 -3.46 15.12 16.90
N GLY A 36 -3.52 13.80 17.09
CA GLY A 36 -4.59 13.11 17.82
C GLY A 36 -4.68 11.64 17.41
N PRO A 37 -5.35 10.78 18.18
CA PRO A 37 -5.41 9.34 17.88
C PRO A 37 -6.03 9.03 16.52
N VAL A 38 -7.03 9.82 16.10
CA VAL A 38 -7.71 9.66 14.81
C VAL A 38 -6.87 10.14 13.62
N PRO A 39 -6.37 11.39 13.55
CA PRO A 39 -5.52 11.84 12.44
C PRO A 39 -4.21 11.06 12.34
N ILE A 40 -3.61 10.63 13.46
CA ILE A 40 -2.40 9.79 13.44
C ILE A 40 -2.70 8.43 12.80
N THR A 41 -3.81 7.79 13.16
CA THR A 41 -4.19 6.50 12.58
C THR A 41 -4.47 6.64 11.08
N ASN A 42 -5.07 7.75 10.65
CA ASN A 42 -5.29 8.03 9.23
C ASN A 42 -3.97 8.20 8.47
N ALA A 43 -3.05 9.03 8.98
CA ALA A 43 -1.74 9.22 8.37
C ALA A 43 -0.92 7.93 8.31
N VAL A 44 -0.92 7.11 9.38
CA VAL A 44 -0.28 5.79 9.39
C VAL A 44 -0.89 4.85 8.36
N THR A 45 -2.21 4.91 8.18
CA THR A 45 -2.91 4.05 7.23
C THR A 45 -2.52 4.42 5.81
N GLU A 46 -2.52 5.71 5.47
CA GLU A 46 -2.15 6.20 4.14
C GLU A 46 -0.68 5.88 3.80
N GLU A 47 0.25 6.12 4.73
CA GLU A 47 1.66 5.75 4.54
C GLU A 47 1.85 4.24 4.38
N SER A 48 1.10 3.43 5.13
CA SER A 48 1.14 1.96 4.99
C SER A 48 0.62 1.49 3.63
N PHE A 49 -0.40 2.15 3.06
CA PHE A 49 -0.89 1.85 1.72
C PHE A 49 0.12 2.25 0.64
N ASN A 50 0.77 3.40 0.78
CA ASN A 50 1.79 3.86 -0.17
C ASN A 50 3.00 2.90 -0.18
N LEU A 51 3.52 2.54 0.99
CA LEU A 51 4.59 1.55 1.11
C LEU A 51 4.18 0.18 0.57
N PHE A 52 2.94 -0.23 0.79
CA PHE A 52 2.43 -1.49 0.26
C PHE A 52 2.53 -1.52 -1.26
N TRP A 53 2.12 -0.46 -1.97
CA TRP A 53 2.18 -0.41 -3.44
C TRP A 53 3.60 -0.33 -4.00
N ASP A 54 4.56 0.22 -3.25
CA ASP A 54 5.97 0.21 -3.63
C ASP A 54 6.59 -1.20 -3.50
N VAL A 55 6.26 -1.91 -2.41
CA VAL A 55 6.84 -3.24 -2.12
C VAL A 55 6.13 -4.39 -2.82
N PHE A 56 4.82 -4.29 -3.05
CA PHE A 56 3.98 -5.36 -3.58
C PHE A 56 4.49 -5.93 -4.92
N PRO A 57 4.83 -5.12 -5.95
CA PRO A 57 5.29 -5.63 -7.25
C PRO A 57 6.57 -6.47 -7.13
N ILE A 58 7.50 -6.02 -6.29
CA ILE A 58 8.75 -6.71 -6.01
C ILE A 58 8.47 -8.05 -5.33
N GLY A 59 7.57 -8.04 -4.33
CA GLY A 59 7.11 -9.25 -3.65
C GLY A 59 6.51 -10.28 -4.61
N VAL A 60 5.67 -9.85 -5.56
CA VAL A 60 5.07 -10.74 -6.57
C VAL A 60 6.13 -11.45 -7.41
N VAL A 61 7.18 -10.73 -7.84
CA VAL A 61 8.28 -11.33 -8.60
C VAL A 61 9.03 -12.36 -7.77
N PHE A 62 9.38 -12.05 -6.52
CA PHE A 62 10.07 -13.01 -5.64
C PHE A 62 9.23 -14.25 -5.34
N VAL A 63 7.93 -14.09 -5.09
CA VAL A 63 7.01 -15.21 -4.85
C VAL A 63 6.86 -16.05 -6.11
N ALA A 64 6.73 -15.44 -7.29
CA ALA A 64 6.64 -16.16 -8.56
C ALA A 64 7.90 -16.99 -8.84
N VAL A 65 9.09 -16.40 -8.62
CA VAL A 65 10.37 -17.10 -8.76
C VAL A 65 10.49 -18.23 -7.74
N GLY A 66 10.15 -17.98 -6.48
CA GLY A 66 10.17 -19.01 -5.43
C GLY A 66 9.28 -20.20 -5.77
N LEU A 67 7.99 -19.95 -6.07
CA LEU A 67 7.04 -21.00 -6.45
C LEU A 67 7.51 -21.79 -7.68
N PHE A 68 8.03 -21.08 -8.69
CA PHE A 68 8.58 -21.69 -9.88
C PHE A 68 9.78 -22.60 -9.57
N LEU A 69 10.74 -22.14 -8.77
CA LEU A 69 11.92 -22.94 -8.40
C LEU A 69 11.56 -24.19 -7.58
N PHE A 70 10.63 -24.07 -6.64
CA PHE A 70 10.16 -25.20 -5.83
C PHE A 70 9.36 -26.21 -6.68
N HIS A 71 8.50 -25.75 -7.60
CA HIS A 71 7.60 -26.64 -8.35
C HIS A 71 8.15 -27.11 -9.70
N CYS A 72 9.19 -26.48 -10.24
CA CYS A 72 9.94 -27.00 -11.38
C CYS A 72 10.88 -28.15 -11.01
N ASP A 73 10.90 -28.59 -9.74
CA ASP A 73 11.71 -29.72 -9.25
C ASP A 73 13.23 -29.49 -9.38
N LEU A 74 13.67 -28.24 -9.59
CA LEU A 74 15.08 -27.87 -9.80
C LEU A 74 15.93 -28.19 -8.55
N LEU A 75 15.41 -27.87 -7.37
CA LEU A 75 16.11 -28.06 -6.09
C LEU A 75 15.90 -29.46 -5.47
N GLN A 76 14.88 -30.20 -5.92
CA GLN A 76 14.49 -31.48 -5.29
C GLN A 76 14.85 -32.72 -6.13
N THR A 77 14.83 -32.62 -7.48
CA THR A 77 15.03 -33.76 -8.39
C THR A 77 16.07 -33.50 -9.49
N GLY A 78 16.51 -32.24 -9.69
CA GLY A 78 17.57 -31.88 -10.66
C GLY A 78 17.19 -31.99 -12.14
N ARG A 79 15.94 -32.36 -12.48
CA ARG A 79 15.40 -32.34 -13.85
C ARG A 79 14.35 -31.24 -13.99
N ILE A 80 14.51 -30.39 -14.99
CA ILE A 80 13.63 -29.23 -15.15
C ILE A 80 12.30 -29.64 -15.80
N ARG A 81 11.22 -29.58 -15.03
CA ARG A 81 9.84 -29.73 -15.53
C ARG A 81 9.15 -28.38 -15.63
N PHE A 82 9.49 -27.62 -16.68
CA PHE A 82 8.98 -26.26 -16.93
C PHE A 82 7.45 -26.18 -16.94
N VAL A 83 6.78 -27.14 -17.60
CA VAL A 83 5.31 -27.19 -17.73
C VAL A 83 4.61 -27.31 -16.38
N GLN A 84 5.24 -27.95 -15.39
CA GLN A 84 4.67 -28.14 -14.06
C GLN A 84 4.74 -26.84 -13.24
N GLY A 85 5.87 -26.12 -13.29
CA GLY A 85 6.03 -24.85 -12.58
C GLY A 85 5.09 -23.76 -13.07
N ILE A 86 4.90 -23.62 -14.39
CA ILE A 86 3.97 -22.63 -14.96
C ILE A 86 2.51 -22.94 -14.59
N LYS A 87 2.11 -24.23 -14.62
CA LYS A 87 0.75 -24.63 -14.22
C LYS A 87 0.47 -24.26 -12.77
N VAL A 88 1.43 -24.47 -11.88
CA VAL A 88 1.28 -24.11 -10.46
C VAL A 88 1.22 -22.60 -10.29
N LEU A 89 2.13 -21.85 -10.93
CA LEU A 89 2.13 -20.40 -10.87
C LEU A 89 0.80 -19.80 -11.35
N ALA A 90 0.18 -20.39 -12.37
CA ALA A 90 -1.14 -19.97 -12.84
C ALA A 90 -2.27 -20.36 -11.87
N ILE A 91 -2.26 -21.57 -11.30
CA ILE A 91 -3.33 -22.06 -10.43
C ILE A 91 -3.30 -21.37 -9.05
N SER A 92 -2.12 -21.09 -8.49
CA SER A 92 -2.01 -20.43 -7.19
C SER A 92 -1.77 -18.93 -7.31
N GLY A 93 -0.93 -18.47 -8.24
CA GLY A 93 -0.59 -17.06 -8.40
C GLY A 93 -1.76 -16.21 -8.87
N LEU A 94 -2.53 -16.68 -9.85
CA LEU A 94 -3.65 -15.92 -10.42
C LEU A 94 -4.76 -15.61 -9.39
N PRO A 95 -5.31 -16.58 -8.61
CA PRO A 95 -6.30 -16.26 -7.59
C PRO A 95 -5.73 -15.42 -6.44
N THR A 96 -4.44 -15.59 -6.09
CA THR A 96 -3.80 -14.82 -5.02
C THR A 96 -3.65 -13.35 -5.41
N LEU A 97 -3.16 -13.08 -6.62
CA LEU A 97 -3.07 -11.72 -7.16
C LEU A 97 -4.44 -11.07 -7.33
N CYS A 98 -5.41 -11.84 -7.83
CA CYS A 98 -6.79 -11.36 -7.97
C CYS A 98 -7.40 -10.99 -6.60
N SER A 99 -7.19 -11.81 -5.57
CA SER A 99 -7.68 -11.53 -4.21
C SER A 99 -7.07 -10.25 -3.64
N VAL A 100 -5.74 -10.07 -3.75
CA VAL A 100 -5.06 -8.87 -3.25
C VAL A 100 -5.49 -7.63 -4.02
N PHE A 101 -5.67 -7.74 -5.34
CA PHE A 101 -6.13 -6.64 -6.17
C PHE A 101 -7.57 -6.23 -5.83
N ILE A 102 -8.44 -7.19 -5.53
CA ILE A 102 -9.82 -6.89 -5.11
C ILE A 102 -9.82 -6.24 -3.72
N THR A 103 -9.10 -6.77 -2.74
CA THR A 103 -9.15 -6.22 -1.38
C THR A 103 -8.48 -4.85 -1.28
N MET A 104 -7.27 -4.70 -1.84
CA MET A 104 -6.52 -3.44 -1.74
C MET A 104 -6.88 -2.45 -2.85
N GLY A 105 -7.25 -2.93 -4.04
CA GLY A 105 -7.67 -2.07 -5.15
C GLY A 105 -9.04 -1.44 -4.92
N ILE A 106 -10.00 -2.13 -4.29
CA ILE A 106 -11.29 -1.52 -3.92
C ILE A 106 -11.10 -0.45 -2.84
N ILE A 107 -10.22 -0.69 -1.85
CA ILE A 107 -9.91 0.30 -0.81
C ILE A 107 -9.16 1.50 -1.40
N GLY A 108 -8.21 1.27 -2.32
CA GLY A 108 -7.47 2.34 -3.00
C GLY A 108 -8.27 3.08 -4.08
N TRP A 109 -9.39 2.55 -4.56
CA TRP A 109 -10.31 3.26 -5.47
C TRP A 109 -11.33 4.12 -4.72
N THR A 110 -11.63 3.79 -3.46
CA THR A 110 -12.68 4.42 -2.66
C THR A 110 -12.17 5.56 -1.78
N ASN A 111 -10.85 5.63 -1.50
CA ASN A 111 -10.18 6.83 -0.96
C ASN A 111 -9.71 7.71 -2.12
#